data_AF-A0A373B1V3-F1
#
_entry.id   AF-A0A373B1V3-F1
#
_cell.length_a   1.000
_cell.length_b   1.000
_cell.length_c   1.000
_cell.angle_alpha   90.00
_cell.angle_beta   90.00
_cell.angle_gamma   90.00
#
_symmetry.space_group_name_H-M   'P 1'
#
loop_
_entity.id
_entity.type
_entity.pdbx_description
1 polymer ?
#
loop_
_entity_poly.entity_id
_entity_poly.type
_entity_poly.pdbx_seq_one_letter_code
_entity_poly.pdbx_strand_id
1 'polypeptide(L)'
;MILLLLKISFGIDDAAFMHGYWIAAVAIVLGAVLINVCYNLIYFNKVKKIAKLLSEEKPQEYIDGIENLLKTAKGKTLRNILELNLAAGYIEAKQFDIAIPMLEKLSHERLSGSSVNVVHKINLCLSYFETAQYEKAITVYNENQGLFQQYRHHKIYGGNIAILDIIAAIINEQYNQAEELLDTAKKMYDDPRLQKSFREILDILNKETAENH
;
A
#
# COMPACT_ATOMS: atom_id res chain seq x y z
N MET A 1 8.57 33.99 28.20
CA MET A 1 8.18 35.07 29.12
C MET A 1 7.16 34.62 30.18
N ILE A 2 6.04 33.99 29.82
CA ILE A 2 4.96 33.64 30.78
C ILE A 2 5.45 32.69 31.91
N LEU A 3 6.24 31.66 31.59
CA LEU A 3 6.76 30.70 32.58
C LEU A 3 7.77 31.32 33.57
N LEU A 4 8.55 32.32 33.13
CA LEU A 4 9.49 33.04 33.98
C LEU A 4 8.77 34.00 34.96
N LEU A 5 7.69 34.63 34.50
CA LEU A 5 6.84 35.48 35.34
C LEU A 5 6.12 34.67 36.43
N LEU A 6 5.69 33.44 36.12
CA LEU A 6 5.13 32.51 37.11
C LEU A 6 6.16 32.06 38.15
N LYS A 7 7.39 31.74 37.72
CA LYS A 7 8.49 31.39 38.62
C LYS A 7 8.80 32.51 39.62
N ILE A 8 8.91 33.75 39.14
CA ILE A 8 9.21 34.93 39.96
C ILE A 8 8.05 35.26 40.91
N SER A 9 6.79 35.12 40.48
CA SER A 9 5.62 35.45 41.31
C SER A 9 5.36 34.47 42.45
N PHE A 10 5.78 33.19 42.32
CA PHE A 10 5.55 32.15 43.32
C PHE A 10 6.79 31.80 44.17
N GLY A 11 7.95 32.45 43.94
CA GLY A 11 9.17 32.22 44.72
C GLY A 11 9.68 30.78 44.67
N ILE A 12 9.50 30.10 43.54
CA ILE A 12 9.84 28.68 43.39
C ILE A 12 11.35 28.53 43.15
N ASP A 13 11.99 27.65 43.94
CA ASP A 13 13.38 27.28 43.77
C ASP A 13 13.69 26.76 42.36
N ASP A 14 14.87 27.13 41.85
CA ASP A 14 15.29 26.86 40.48
C ASP A 14 15.32 25.36 40.15
N ALA A 15 15.75 24.52 41.09
CA ALA A 15 15.83 23.07 40.88
C ALA A 15 14.43 22.44 40.83
N ALA A 16 13.53 22.86 41.73
CA ALA A 16 12.14 22.39 41.76
C ALA A 16 11.38 22.79 40.48
N PHE A 17 11.56 24.03 40.01
CA PHE A 17 10.95 24.51 38.77
C PHE A 17 11.44 23.73 37.55
N MET A 18 12.76 23.53 37.41
CA MET A 18 13.33 22.79 36.28
C MET A 18 12.91 21.32 36.26
N HIS A 19 12.84 20.68 37.42
CA HIS A 19 12.38 19.29 37.53
C HIS A 19 10.90 19.16 37.11
N GLY A 20 10.03 20.06 37.60
CA GLY A 20 8.62 20.10 37.19
C GLY A 20 8.45 20.39 35.70
N TYR A 21 9.24 21.31 35.14
CA TYR A 21 9.25 21.63 33.72
C TYR A 21 9.61 20.41 32.85
N TRP A 22 10.66 19.67 33.20
CA TRP A 22 11.05 18.47 32.45
C TRP A 22 9.99 17.38 32.50
N ILE A 23 9.36 17.15 33.66
CA ILE A 23 8.25 16.19 33.79
C ILE A 23 7.07 16.61 32.90
N ALA A 24 6.66 17.88 32.97
CA ALA A 24 5.56 18.39 32.16
C ALA A 24 5.86 18.30 30.65
N ALA A 25 7.09 18.64 30.24
CA ALA A 25 7.52 18.55 28.85
C ALA A 25 7.45 17.11 28.33
N VAL A 26 7.96 16.14 29.10
CA VAL A 26 7.88 14.72 28.74
C VAL A 26 6.43 14.25 28.68
N ALA A 27 5.60 14.63 29.66
CA ALA A 27 4.19 14.27 29.69
C ALA A 27 3.40 14.81 28.48
N ILE A 28 3.67 16.06 28.06
CA ILE A 28 3.03 16.67 26.88
C ILE A 28 3.45 15.93 25.61
N VAL A 29 4.75 15.62 25.45
CA VAL A 29 5.24 14.89 24.27
C VAL A 29 4.64 13.49 24.22
N LEU A 30 4.65 12.75 25.33
CA LEU A 30 4.05 11.41 25.40
C LEU A 30 2.54 11.45 25.14
N GLY A 31 1.84 12.43 25.71
CA GLY A 31 0.41 12.65 25.46
C GLY A 31 0.12 12.89 23.98
N ALA A 32 0.90 13.75 23.31
CA ALA A 32 0.75 14.01 21.88
C ALA A 32 1.02 12.76 21.03
N VAL A 33 2.05 11.97 21.38
CA VAL A 33 2.36 10.70 20.70
C VAL A 33 1.21 9.70 20.88
N LEU A 34 0.68 9.55 22.09
CA LEU A 34 -0.45 8.65 22.37
C LEU A 34 -1.70 9.05 21.60
N ILE A 35 -2.04 10.34 21.56
CA ILE A 35 -3.17 10.85 20.78
C ILE A 35 -2.97 10.52 19.30
N ASN A 36 -1.78 10.72 18.75
CA ASN A 36 -1.47 10.38 17.36
C ASN A 36 -1.58 8.87 17.08
N VAL A 37 -1.10 8.02 18.00
CA VAL A 37 -1.24 6.56 17.88
C VAL A 37 -2.71 6.14 17.89
N CYS A 38 -3.49 6.62 18.86
CA CYS A 38 -4.93 6.35 18.94
C CYS A 38 -5.67 6.82 17.68
N TYR A 39 -5.33 8.01 17.16
CA TYR A 39 -5.91 8.54 15.93
C TYR A 39 -5.67 7.60 14.74
N ASN A 40 -4.42 7.17 14.53
CA ASN A 40 -4.08 6.23 13.43
C ASN A 40 -4.75 4.86 13.60
N LEU A 41 -4.84 4.33 14.83
CA LEU A 41 -5.53 3.07 15.12
C LEU A 41 -7.03 3.13 14.79
N ILE A 42 -7.68 4.26 15.08
CA ILE A 42 -9.09 4.46 14.73
C ILE A 42 -9.27 4.39 13.21
N TYR A 43 -8.42 5.07 12.43
CA TYR A 43 -8.50 5.02 10.97
C TYR A 43 -8.22 3.64 10.41
N PHE A 44 -7.21 2.94 10.95
CA PHE A 44 -6.93 1.55 10.57
C PHE A 44 -8.16 0.65 10.75
N ASN A 45 -8.84 0.77 11.88
CA ASN A 45 -10.07 0.01 12.14
C ASN A 45 -11.21 0.38 11.18
N LYS A 46 -11.33 1.65 10.77
CA LYS A 46 -12.31 2.08 9.76
C LYS A 46 -12.00 1.47 8.39
N VAL A 47 -10.75 1.54 7.94
CA VAL A 47 -10.31 0.92 6.66
C VAL A 47 -10.54 -0.58 6.70
N LYS A 48 -10.20 -1.26 7.79
CA LYS A 48 -10.42 -2.73 7.93
C LYS A 48 -11.89 -3.12 7.82
N LYS A 49 -12.82 -2.27 8.29
CA LYS A 49 -14.27 -2.51 8.12
C LYS A 49 -14.68 -2.37 6.65
N ILE A 50 -14.20 -1.33 5.97
CA ILE A 50 -14.50 -1.06 4.56
C ILE A 50 -13.85 -2.11 3.65
N ALA A 51 -12.66 -2.62 4.00
CA ALA A 51 -11.94 -3.64 3.23
C ALA A 51 -12.73 -4.94 3.03
N LYS A 52 -13.71 -5.24 3.90
CA LYS A 52 -14.62 -6.38 3.69
C LYS A 52 -15.47 -6.22 2.42
N LEU A 53 -15.84 -4.99 2.05
CA LEU A 53 -16.62 -4.70 0.84
C LEU A 53 -15.87 -5.06 -0.43
N LEU A 54 -14.53 -4.97 -0.41
CA LEU A 54 -13.71 -5.43 -1.52
C LEU A 54 -13.83 -6.95 -1.71
N SER A 55 -14.07 -7.72 -0.64
CA SER A 55 -14.27 -9.18 -0.73
C SER A 55 -15.69 -9.57 -1.13
N GLU A 56 -16.61 -8.63 -1.12
CA GLU A 56 -18.00 -8.79 -1.54
C GLU A 56 -18.22 -8.29 -2.97
N GLU A 57 -17.14 -8.06 -3.74
CA GLU A 57 -17.17 -7.53 -5.11
C GLU A 57 -17.95 -6.21 -5.25
N LYS A 58 -17.84 -5.35 -4.22
CA LYS A 58 -18.47 -4.01 -4.18
C LYS A 58 -17.42 -2.90 -4.25
N PRO A 59 -16.71 -2.75 -5.38
CA PRO A 59 -15.62 -1.79 -5.48
C PRO A 59 -16.10 -0.34 -5.31
N GLN A 60 -17.31 0.01 -5.77
CA GLN A 60 -17.83 1.37 -5.61
C GLN A 60 -18.11 1.73 -4.14
N GLU A 61 -18.74 0.84 -3.36
CA GLU A 61 -18.99 1.09 -1.93
C GLU A 61 -17.66 1.21 -1.15
N TYR A 62 -16.65 0.43 -1.56
CA TYR A 62 -15.30 0.55 -1.01
C TYR A 62 -14.69 1.93 -1.33
N ILE A 63 -14.73 2.36 -2.60
CA ILE A 63 -14.22 3.66 -3.07
C ILE A 63 -14.87 4.80 -2.27
N ASP A 64 -16.21 4.84 -2.22
CA ASP A 64 -16.97 5.87 -1.50
C ASP A 64 -16.59 5.90 -0.02
N GLY A 65 -16.39 4.72 0.58
CA GLY A 65 -15.94 4.57 1.96
C GLY A 65 -14.57 5.21 2.20
N ILE A 66 -13.58 4.93 1.36
CA ILE A 66 -12.22 5.47 1.50
C ILE A 66 -12.20 6.97 1.22
N GLU A 67 -12.92 7.46 0.22
CA GLU A 67 -13.05 8.90 -0.07
C GLU A 67 -13.63 9.67 1.13
N ASN A 68 -14.64 9.11 1.80
CA ASN A 68 -15.21 9.71 3.00
C ASN A 68 -14.21 9.75 4.16
N LEU A 69 -13.32 8.76 4.29
CA LEU A 69 -12.22 8.83 5.25
C LEU A 69 -11.22 9.93 4.88
N LEU A 70 -10.86 10.06 3.60
CA LEU A 70 -9.91 11.07 3.11
C LEU A 70 -10.37 12.52 3.38
N LYS A 71 -11.68 12.79 3.38
CA LYS A 71 -12.26 14.11 3.71
C LYS A 71 -11.90 14.57 5.13
N THR A 72 -11.74 13.63 6.06
CA THR A 72 -11.48 13.92 7.48
C THR A 72 -10.05 13.60 7.92
N ALA A 73 -9.31 12.85 7.11
CA ALA A 73 -7.96 12.40 7.41
C ALA A 73 -6.97 13.58 7.43
N LYS A 74 -6.27 13.72 8.55
CA LYS A 74 -5.19 14.68 8.76
C LYS A 74 -3.84 13.97 8.79
N GLY A 75 -2.81 14.68 8.35
CA GLY A 75 -1.44 14.17 8.29
C GLY A 75 -1.11 13.46 6.98
N LYS A 76 0.06 13.76 6.45
CA LYS A 76 0.51 13.31 5.13
C LYS A 76 0.59 11.78 5.02
N THR A 77 1.18 11.12 6.01
CA THR A 77 1.34 9.66 6.03
C THR A 77 0.00 8.91 5.94
N LEU A 78 -0.96 9.27 6.80
CA LEU A 78 -2.28 8.63 6.81
C LEU A 78 -3.00 8.85 5.48
N ARG A 79 -2.93 10.08 4.95
CA ARG A 79 -3.54 10.41 3.66
C ARG A 79 -2.91 9.62 2.52
N ASN A 80 -1.59 9.50 2.45
CA ASN A 80 -0.92 8.70 1.42
C ASN A 80 -1.33 7.21 1.49
N ILE A 81 -1.48 6.66 2.70
CA ILE A 81 -1.98 5.27 2.87
C ILE A 81 -3.42 5.17 2.36
N LEU A 82 -4.29 6.13 2.69
CA LEU A 82 -5.67 6.14 2.21
C LEU A 82 -5.75 6.35 0.68
N GLU A 83 -4.91 7.19 0.08
CA GLU A 83 -4.80 7.36 -1.37
C GLU A 83 -4.34 6.06 -2.05
N LEU A 84 -3.39 5.33 -1.45
CA LEU A 84 -2.98 4.01 -1.95
C LEU A 84 -4.13 2.98 -1.88
N ASN A 85 -4.89 2.97 -0.79
CA ASN A 85 -6.07 2.12 -0.65
C ASN A 85 -7.16 2.51 -1.68
N LEU A 86 -7.38 3.81 -1.88
CA LEU A 86 -8.33 4.31 -2.88
C LEU A 86 -7.94 3.87 -4.29
N ALA A 87 -6.66 3.96 -4.64
CA ALA A 87 -6.16 3.44 -5.92
C ALA A 87 -6.42 1.93 -6.07
N ALA A 88 -6.27 1.14 -5.01
CA ALA A 88 -6.62 -0.29 -5.03
C ALA A 88 -8.12 -0.53 -5.30
N GLY A 89 -9.00 0.34 -4.78
CA GLY A 89 -10.42 0.31 -5.10
C GLY A 89 -10.70 0.57 -6.58
N TYR A 90 -10.03 1.58 -7.16
CA TYR A 90 -10.12 1.88 -8.59
C TYR A 90 -9.55 0.77 -9.49
N ILE A 91 -8.49 0.07 -9.06
CA ILE A 91 -7.97 -1.13 -9.75
C ILE A 91 -9.00 -2.24 -9.78
N GLU A 92 -9.65 -2.54 -8.66
CA GLU A 92 -10.70 -3.57 -8.59
C GLU A 92 -11.91 -3.20 -9.47
N ALA A 93 -12.22 -1.90 -9.57
CA ALA A 93 -13.22 -1.37 -10.49
C ALA A 93 -12.78 -1.35 -11.96
N LYS A 94 -11.54 -1.78 -12.28
CA LYS A 94 -10.89 -1.69 -13.60
C LYS A 94 -10.84 -0.25 -14.16
N GLN A 95 -10.87 0.76 -13.29
CA GLN A 95 -10.76 2.19 -13.61
C GLN A 95 -9.28 2.64 -13.57
N PHE A 96 -8.48 2.09 -14.49
CA PHE A 96 -7.03 2.29 -14.51
C PHE A 96 -6.60 3.71 -14.91
N ASP A 97 -7.45 4.41 -15.66
CA ASP A 97 -7.30 5.83 -16.01
C ASP A 97 -7.27 6.74 -14.76
N ILE A 98 -7.92 6.32 -13.68
CA ILE A 98 -7.88 7.00 -12.38
C ILE A 98 -6.76 6.42 -11.50
N ALA A 99 -6.64 5.10 -11.42
CA ALA A 99 -5.71 4.44 -10.51
C ALA A 99 -4.23 4.74 -10.84
N ILE A 100 -3.85 4.73 -12.11
CA ILE A 100 -2.45 4.89 -12.53
C ILE A 100 -1.92 6.28 -12.15
N PRO A 101 -2.57 7.41 -12.50
CA PRO A 101 -2.09 8.74 -12.09
C PRO A 101 -1.98 8.89 -10.58
N MET A 102 -2.89 8.28 -9.81
CA MET A 102 -2.80 8.27 -8.35
C MET A 102 -1.54 7.55 -7.85
N LEU A 103 -1.24 6.37 -8.40
CA LEU A 103 -0.05 5.60 -8.05
C LEU A 103 1.25 6.29 -8.53
N GLU A 104 1.27 6.86 -9.73
CA GLU A 104 2.40 7.64 -10.24
C GLU A 104 2.69 8.82 -9.31
N LYS A 105 1.65 9.58 -8.92
CA LYS A 105 1.77 10.68 -7.94
C LYS A 105 2.38 10.20 -6.61
N LEU A 106 1.92 9.04 -6.09
CA LEU A 106 2.46 8.46 -4.86
C LEU A 106 3.92 8.00 -4.99
N SER A 107 4.45 7.80 -6.21
CA SER A 107 5.86 7.44 -6.42
C SER A 107 6.82 8.58 -6.03
N HIS A 108 6.36 9.83 -6.12
CA HIS A 108 7.12 11.01 -5.70
C HIS A 108 7.02 11.27 -4.19
N GLU A 109 6.21 10.48 -3.49
CA GLU A 109 5.99 10.61 -2.07
C GLU A 109 6.85 9.64 -1.27
N ARG A 110 7.36 10.09 -0.11
CA ARG A 110 8.03 9.19 0.83
C ARG A 110 6.98 8.34 1.55
N LEU A 111 6.62 7.21 0.95
CA LEU A 111 5.76 6.20 1.58
C LEU A 111 6.47 5.62 2.81
N SER A 112 5.83 5.73 3.97
CA SER A 112 6.42 5.26 5.22
C SER A 112 6.18 3.76 5.41
N GLY A 113 7.26 2.98 5.33
CA GLY A 113 7.27 1.56 5.66
C GLY A 113 7.34 0.66 4.42
N SER A 114 8.19 -0.37 4.50
CA SER A 114 8.45 -1.29 3.40
C SER A 114 7.20 -2.02 2.90
N SER A 115 6.22 -2.26 3.77
CA SER A 115 4.94 -2.90 3.41
C SER A 115 4.03 -2.00 2.56
N VAL A 116 4.02 -0.69 2.81
CA VAL A 116 3.25 0.27 2.00
C VAL A 116 3.90 0.40 0.62
N ASN A 117 5.24 0.43 0.59
CA ASN A 117 6.00 0.52 -0.65
C ASN A 117 5.79 -0.73 -1.53
N VAL A 118 5.83 -1.94 -0.96
CA VAL A 118 5.63 -3.16 -1.77
C VAL A 118 4.23 -3.22 -2.37
N VAL A 119 3.18 -2.84 -1.63
CA VAL A 119 1.81 -2.75 -2.17
C VAL A 119 1.72 -1.74 -3.29
N HIS A 120 2.33 -0.57 -3.13
CA HIS A 120 2.35 0.46 -4.16
C HIS A 120 3.02 -0.04 -5.46
N LYS A 121 4.19 -0.69 -5.36
CA LYS A 121 4.90 -1.22 -6.53
C LYS A 121 4.16 -2.37 -7.20
N ILE A 122 3.55 -3.27 -6.42
CA ILE A 122 2.67 -4.32 -6.96
C ILE A 122 1.52 -3.69 -7.75
N ASN A 123 0.76 -2.78 -7.14
CA ASN A 123 -0.39 -2.16 -7.77
C ASN A 123 -0.02 -1.41 -9.05
N LEU A 124 1.10 -0.70 -9.04
CA LEU A 124 1.57 0.05 -10.20
C LEU A 124 2.01 -0.88 -11.33
N CYS A 125 2.77 -1.93 -11.02
CA CYS A 125 3.21 -2.92 -12.01
C CYS A 125 2.02 -3.63 -12.66
N LEU A 126 1.04 -4.09 -11.86
CA LEU A 126 -0.17 -4.74 -12.36
C LEU A 126 -1.00 -3.79 -13.22
N SER A 127 -1.19 -2.54 -12.78
CA SER A 127 -1.98 -1.56 -13.53
C SER A 127 -1.35 -1.22 -14.88
N TYR A 128 -0.02 -1.13 -14.96
CA TYR A 128 0.66 -0.94 -16.24
C TYR A 128 0.50 -2.15 -17.15
N PHE A 129 0.64 -3.37 -16.62
CA PHE A 129 0.46 -4.58 -17.41
C PHE A 129 -0.97 -4.68 -17.98
N GLU A 130 -1.99 -4.48 -17.15
CA GLU A 130 -3.41 -4.52 -17.53
C GLU A 130 -3.79 -3.46 -18.59
N THR A 131 -2.99 -2.39 -18.69
CA THR A 131 -3.17 -1.32 -19.68
C THR A 131 -2.17 -1.40 -20.83
N ALA A 132 -1.53 -2.55 -21.03
CA ALA A 132 -0.54 -2.82 -22.08
C ALA A 132 0.68 -1.85 -22.09
N GLN A 133 0.97 -1.20 -20.96
CA GLN A 133 2.15 -0.37 -20.76
C GLN A 133 3.35 -1.22 -20.31
N TYR A 134 3.70 -2.24 -21.10
CA TYR A 134 4.65 -3.30 -20.71
C TYR A 134 6.03 -2.75 -20.33
N GLU A 135 6.55 -1.76 -21.06
CA GLU A 135 7.84 -1.13 -20.74
C GLU A 135 7.86 -0.52 -19.34
N LYS A 136 6.77 0.15 -18.95
CA LYS A 136 6.65 0.71 -17.60
C LYS A 136 6.48 -0.38 -16.55
N ALA A 137 5.70 -1.42 -16.85
CA ALA A 137 5.50 -2.55 -15.95
C ALA A 137 6.84 -3.25 -15.63
N ILE A 138 7.60 -3.61 -16.67
CA ILE A 138 8.88 -4.30 -16.51
C ILE A 138 9.94 -3.41 -15.86
N THR A 139 9.94 -2.10 -16.14
CA THR A 139 10.82 -1.14 -15.45
C THR A 139 10.55 -1.13 -13.95
N VAL A 140 9.28 -0.96 -13.54
CA VAL A 140 8.89 -0.99 -12.12
C VAL A 140 9.28 -2.33 -11.49
N TYR A 141 9.05 -3.43 -12.20
CA TYR A 141 9.40 -4.77 -11.72
C TYR A 141 10.91 -4.93 -11.46
N ASN A 142 11.75 -4.55 -12.44
CA ASN A 142 13.20 -4.72 -12.40
C ASN A 142 13.85 -3.81 -11.34
N GLU A 143 13.44 -2.55 -11.26
CA GLU A 143 13.99 -1.60 -10.28
C GLU A 143 13.68 -1.98 -8.83
N ASN A 144 12.63 -2.79 -8.60
CA ASN A 144 12.15 -3.13 -7.26
C ASN A 144 12.37 -4.61 -6.88
N GLN A 145 13.21 -5.35 -7.61
CA GLN A 145 13.55 -6.75 -7.32
C GLN A 145 13.98 -6.99 -5.87
N GLY A 146 14.84 -6.12 -5.33
CA GLY A 146 15.30 -6.23 -3.94
C GLY A 146 14.17 -6.11 -2.92
N LEU A 147 13.15 -5.28 -3.20
CA LEU A 147 11.97 -5.15 -2.36
C LEU A 147 11.06 -6.37 -2.48
N PHE A 148 10.81 -6.85 -3.70
CA PHE A 148 9.99 -8.04 -3.90
C PHE A 148 10.61 -9.29 -3.28
N GLN A 149 11.93 -9.44 -3.36
CA GLN A 149 12.62 -10.57 -2.73
C GLN A 149 12.39 -10.64 -1.22
N GLN A 150 12.30 -9.50 -0.53
CA GLN A 150 12.02 -9.45 0.91
C GLN A 150 10.61 -9.97 1.25
N TYR A 151 9.66 -9.85 0.31
CA TYR A 151 8.25 -10.20 0.52
C TYR A 151 7.78 -11.42 -0.28
N ARG A 152 8.67 -12.05 -1.06
CA ARG A 152 8.36 -13.16 -2.00
C ARG A 152 7.67 -14.35 -1.32
N HIS A 153 8.01 -14.63 -0.05
CA HIS A 153 7.40 -15.69 0.74
C HIS A 153 6.43 -15.17 1.83
N HIS A 154 6.07 -13.88 1.76
CA HIS A 154 5.18 -13.28 2.74
C HIS A 154 3.74 -13.72 2.47
N LYS A 155 3.03 -14.18 3.51
CA LYS A 155 1.66 -14.72 3.41
C LYS A 155 0.66 -13.81 2.67
N ILE A 156 0.83 -12.50 2.76
CA ILE A 156 -0.08 -11.51 2.16
C ILE A 156 0.36 -11.08 0.76
N TYR A 157 1.66 -11.05 0.47
CA TYR A 157 2.19 -10.39 -0.74
C TYR A 157 2.81 -11.38 -1.73
N GLY A 158 3.24 -12.55 -1.27
CA GLY A 158 3.95 -13.53 -2.08
C GLY A 158 3.17 -13.96 -3.31
N GLY A 159 1.85 -14.16 -3.19
CA GLY A 159 1.01 -14.51 -4.33
C GLY A 159 0.96 -13.42 -5.40
N ASN A 160 0.84 -12.16 -5.00
CA ASN A 160 0.89 -11.04 -5.95
C ASN A 160 2.28 -10.87 -6.56
N ILE A 161 3.35 -11.16 -5.82
CA ILE A 161 4.72 -11.12 -6.35
C ILE A 161 4.92 -12.26 -7.37
N ALA A 162 4.38 -13.44 -7.11
CA ALA A 162 4.40 -14.55 -8.07
C ALA A 162 3.67 -14.17 -9.37
N ILE A 163 2.55 -13.44 -9.29
CA ILE A 163 1.90 -12.85 -10.47
C ILE A 163 2.86 -11.95 -11.24
N LEU A 164 3.60 -11.07 -10.56
CA LEU A 164 4.58 -10.20 -11.22
C LEU A 164 5.69 -10.99 -11.90
N ASP A 165 6.19 -12.07 -11.27
CA ASP A 165 7.22 -12.93 -11.88
C ASP A 165 6.71 -13.56 -13.19
N ILE A 166 5.45 -14.03 -13.22
CA ILE A 166 4.81 -14.61 -14.41
C ILE A 166 4.64 -13.53 -15.49
N ILE A 167 4.12 -12.35 -15.13
CA ILE A 167 3.97 -11.21 -16.03
C ILE A 167 5.31 -10.81 -16.63
N ALA A 168 6.37 -10.74 -15.83
CA ALA A 168 7.70 -10.42 -16.31
C ALA A 168 8.21 -11.46 -17.31
N ALA A 169 7.97 -12.75 -17.08
CA ALA A 169 8.30 -13.80 -18.04
C ALA A 169 7.50 -13.65 -19.34
N ILE A 170 6.21 -13.31 -19.29
CA ILE A 170 5.37 -13.03 -20.46
C ILE A 170 5.92 -11.85 -21.27
N ILE A 171 6.21 -10.72 -20.61
CA ILE A 171 6.76 -9.52 -21.28
C ILE A 171 8.10 -9.82 -21.98
N ASN A 172 8.90 -10.72 -21.41
CA ASN A 172 10.18 -11.13 -22.00
C ASN A 172 10.04 -12.31 -22.99
N GLU A 173 8.82 -12.67 -23.39
CA GLU A 173 8.52 -13.78 -24.32
C GLU A 173 9.03 -15.16 -23.83
N GLN A 174 9.23 -15.31 -22.51
CA GLN A 174 9.69 -16.53 -21.86
C GLN A 174 8.49 -17.42 -21.50
N TYR A 175 7.69 -17.80 -22.50
CA TYR A 175 6.39 -18.45 -22.29
C TYR A 175 6.45 -19.77 -21.51
N ASN A 176 7.45 -20.63 -21.78
CA ASN A 176 7.65 -21.87 -21.02
C ASN A 176 7.93 -21.60 -19.52
N GLN A 177 8.70 -20.55 -19.23
CA GLN A 177 8.99 -20.15 -17.85
C GLN A 177 7.74 -19.56 -17.19
N ALA A 178 6.97 -18.74 -17.92
CA ALA A 178 5.71 -18.18 -17.44
C ALA A 178 4.72 -19.29 -17.05
N GLU A 179 4.62 -20.36 -17.87
CA GLU A 179 3.76 -21.51 -17.60
C GLU A 179 4.20 -22.27 -16.33
N GLU A 180 5.49 -22.56 -16.18
CA GLU A 180 6.03 -23.24 -14.99
C GLU A 180 5.81 -22.43 -13.70
N LEU A 181 6.04 -21.11 -13.77
CA LEU A 181 5.79 -20.19 -12.66
C LEU A 181 4.31 -20.15 -12.29
N LEU A 182 3.43 -20.12 -13.29
CA LEU A 182 1.98 -20.09 -13.11
C LEU A 182 1.47 -21.38 -12.45
N ASP A 183 1.93 -22.53 -12.91
CA ASP A 183 1.56 -23.83 -12.33
C ASP A 183 2.05 -23.99 -10.88
N THR A 184 3.25 -23.48 -10.60
CA THR A 184 3.79 -23.46 -9.24
C THR A 184 2.96 -22.54 -8.33
N ALA A 185 2.64 -21.34 -8.81
CA ALA A 185 1.85 -20.37 -8.06
C ALA A 185 0.43 -20.88 -7.75
N LYS A 186 -0.24 -21.52 -8.73
CA LYS A 186 -1.56 -22.13 -8.55
C LYS A 186 -1.59 -23.20 -7.46
N LYS A 187 -0.53 -24.00 -7.32
CA LYS A 187 -0.41 -25.05 -6.28
C LYS A 187 -0.09 -24.47 -4.91
N MET A 188 0.59 -23.32 -4.86
CA MET A 188 1.06 -22.71 -3.62
C MET A 188 -0.01 -21.83 -2.95
N TYR A 189 -0.88 -21.19 -3.74
CA TYR A 189 -1.78 -20.14 -3.25
C TYR A 189 -3.25 -20.48 -3.48
N ASP A 190 -3.95 -20.96 -2.46
CA ASP A 190 -5.39 -21.32 -2.56
C ASP A 190 -6.38 -20.15 -2.42
N ASP A 191 -5.88 -18.90 -2.38
CA ASP A 191 -6.75 -17.74 -2.25
C ASP A 191 -7.63 -17.56 -3.50
N PRO A 192 -8.98 -17.45 -3.38
CA PRO A 192 -9.88 -17.36 -4.52
C PRO A 192 -9.58 -16.19 -5.47
N ARG A 193 -9.09 -15.06 -4.96
CA ARG A 193 -8.76 -13.89 -5.80
C ARG A 193 -7.50 -14.16 -6.61
N LEU A 194 -6.46 -14.71 -5.97
CA LEU A 194 -5.24 -15.10 -6.68
C LEU A 194 -5.54 -16.16 -7.75
N GLN A 195 -6.39 -17.15 -7.43
CA GLN A 195 -6.83 -18.16 -8.40
C GLN A 195 -7.64 -17.57 -9.57
N LYS A 196 -8.40 -16.49 -9.36
CA LYS A 196 -9.02 -15.72 -10.44
C LYS A 196 -7.96 -15.06 -11.32
N SER A 197 -7.01 -14.33 -10.72
CA SER A 197 -5.93 -13.68 -11.47
C SER A 197 -5.05 -14.68 -12.24
N PHE A 198 -4.75 -15.85 -11.69
CA PHE A 198 -4.01 -16.90 -12.40
C PHE A 198 -4.75 -17.46 -13.62
N ARG A 199 -6.09 -17.45 -13.62
CA ARG A 199 -6.87 -17.82 -14.80
C ARG A 199 -6.81 -16.74 -15.87
N GLU A 200 -6.98 -15.48 -15.47
CA GLU A 200 -6.86 -14.33 -16.37
C GLU A 200 -5.47 -14.28 -17.04
N ILE A 201 -4.41 -14.53 -16.27
CA ILE A 201 -3.03 -14.59 -16.80
C ILE A 201 -2.82 -15.80 -17.72
N LEU A 202 -3.43 -16.96 -17.43
CA LEU A 202 -3.37 -18.11 -18.32
C LEU A 202 -3.98 -17.78 -19.70
N ASP A 203 -5.12 -17.09 -19.71
CA ASP A 203 -5.80 -16.70 -20.95
C ASP A 203 -4.90 -15.75 -21.77
N ILE A 204 -4.23 -14.80 -21.11
CA ILE A 204 -3.24 -13.92 -21.76
C ILE A 204 -2.06 -14.74 -22.31
N LEU A 205 -1.46 -15.61 -21.50
CA LEU A 205 -0.32 -16.44 -21.90
C LEU A 205 -0.65 -17.31 -23.12
N ASN A 206 -1.82 -17.94 -23.15
CA ASN A 206 -2.27 -18.75 -24.28
C ASN A 206 -2.43 -17.92 -25.56
N LYS A 207 -2.96 -16.71 -25.43
CA LYS A 207 -3.11 -15.78 -26.56
C LYS A 207 -1.75 -15.36 -27.11
N GLU A 208 -0.85 -14.90 -26.27
CA GLU A 208 0.50 -14.46 -26.69
C GLU A 208 1.29 -15.63 -27.29
N THR A 209 1.16 -16.84 -26.75
CA THR A 209 1.82 -18.03 -27.31
C THR A 209 1.29 -18.38 -28.70
N ALA A 210 -0.01 -18.21 -28.95
CA ALA A 210 -0.63 -18.48 -30.25
C ALA A 210 -0.31 -17.42 -31.31
N GLU A 211 -0.08 -16.16 -30.91
CA GLU A 211 0.29 -15.08 -31.83
C GLU A 211 1.78 -15.12 -32.24
N ASN A 212 2.62 -15.80 -31.47
CA ASN A 212 4.08 -15.87 -31.68
C ASN A 212 4.58 -17.24 -32.22
N HIS A 213 3.69 -18.17 -32.57
CA HIS A 213 3.97 -19.43 -33.25
C HIS A 213 3.30 -19.50 -34.63
#